data_AF-A0A533XHE3-F1
#
_entry.id   AF-A0A533XHE3-F1
#
_cell.length_a   1.000
_cell.length_b   1.000
_cell.length_c   1.000
_cell.angle_alpha   90.00
_cell.angle_beta   90.00
_cell.angle_gamma   90.00
#
_symmetry.space_group_name_H-M   'P 1'
#
loop_
_entity.id
_entity.type
_entity.pdbx_description
1 polymer ?
#
loop_
_entity_poly.entity_id
_entity_poly.type
_entity_poly.pdbx_seq_one_letter_code
_entity_poly.pdbx_strand_id
1 'polypeptide(L)'
;FGLRGILVEEGSLTKRAPSKKEWEDIRYGWEVAQEIGRLDIGQCVVVKNRVVVAVEAVEGTDEAIRRGGALARDGAVVVKRSKPQQDLRFDLPAVGPTTVEAMSSVKASVLALEADRCVLLDREEMLRKAEQAGIAIVGLPRDANR
;
A
#
# COMPACT_ATOMS: atom_id res chain seq x y z
N PHE A 1 -3.43 -14.15 -20.09
CA PHE A 1 -2.16 -13.68 -19.51
C PHE A 1 -1.93 -14.36 -18.17
N GLY A 2 -0.76 -14.97 -17.97
CA GLY A 2 -0.43 -15.85 -16.85
C GLY A 2 -0.07 -15.14 -15.54
N LEU A 3 -0.82 -14.11 -15.14
CA LEU A 3 -0.56 -13.32 -13.92
C LEU A 3 -1.22 -13.93 -12.65
N ARG A 4 -1.81 -15.13 -12.77
CA ARG A 4 -2.39 -15.82 -11.61
C ARG A 4 -1.28 -16.20 -10.64
N GLY A 5 -1.42 -15.79 -9.38
CA GLY A 5 -0.45 -16.06 -8.31
C GLY A 5 0.54 -14.92 -8.02
N ILE A 6 0.55 -13.85 -8.84
CA ILE A 6 1.40 -12.68 -8.58
C ILE A 6 0.60 -11.38 -8.34
N LEU A 7 -0.69 -11.36 -8.64
CA LEU A 7 -1.56 -10.23 -8.31
C LEU A 7 -1.97 -10.27 -6.83
N VAL A 8 -2.19 -9.10 -6.25
CA VAL A 8 -2.79 -8.96 -4.93
C VAL A 8 -4.17 -9.60 -4.91
N GLU A 9 -4.39 -10.53 -3.98
CA GLU A 9 -5.70 -11.10 -3.70
C GLU A 9 -6.48 -10.22 -2.71
N GLU A 10 -7.81 -10.25 -2.78
CA GLU A 10 -8.67 -9.60 -1.80
C GLU A 10 -8.53 -10.25 -0.41
N GLY A 11 -8.54 -9.43 0.64
CA GLY A 11 -8.44 -9.88 2.02
C GLY A 11 -7.04 -9.75 2.62
N SER A 12 -6.83 -10.37 3.77
CA SER A 12 -5.52 -10.31 4.46
C SER A 12 -4.53 -11.28 3.82
N LEU A 13 -3.36 -10.76 3.44
CA LEU A 13 -2.26 -11.54 2.86
C LEU A 13 -1.24 -11.98 3.92
N THR A 14 -1.31 -11.40 5.13
CA THR A 14 -0.52 -11.76 6.31
C THR A 14 -1.42 -12.29 7.42
N LYS A 15 -0.85 -13.03 8.38
CA LYS A 15 -1.53 -13.54 9.59
C LYS A 15 -2.10 -12.41 10.44
N ARG A 16 -1.35 -11.30 10.56
CA ARG A 16 -1.85 -10.09 11.21
C ARG A 16 -2.83 -9.38 10.28
N ALA A 17 -4.03 -9.14 10.79
CA ALA A 17 -5.02 -8.28 10.14
C ALA A 17 -4.93 -6.84 10.69
N PRO A 18 -5.33 -5.81 9.91
CA PRO A 18 -5.43 -4.45 10.40
C PRO A 18 -6.42 -4.32 11.57
N SER A 19 -6.06 -3.53 12.57
CA SER A 19 -6.94 -3.13 13.67
C SER A 19 -8.04 -2.17 13.21
N LYS A 20 -9.05 -1.93 14.06
CA LYS A 20 -10.13 -0.98 13.76
C LYS A 20 -9.60 0.43 13.40
N LYS A 21 -8.60 0.91 14.14
CA LYS A 21 -8.00 2.22 13.91
C LYS A 21 -7.20 2.27 12.60
N GLU A 22 -6.46 1.21 12.29
CA GLU A 22 -5.77 1.12 11.01
C GLU A 22 -6.77 1.04 9.85
N TRP A 23 -7.90 0.34 9.99
CA TRP A 23 -8.97 0.36 9.00
C TRP A 23 -9.56 1.76 8.76
N GLU A 24 -9.61 2.62 9.77
CA GLU A 24 -10.02 4.02 9.58
C GLU A 24 -8.99 4.80 8.76
N ASP A 25 -7.70 4.59 9.00
CA ASP A 25 -6.62 5.21 8.22
C ASP A 25 -6.56 4.65 6.79
N ILE A 26 -6.80 3.34 6.60
CA ILE A 26 -6.88 2.69 5.28
C ILE A 26 -8.00 3.33 4.46
N ARG A 27 -9.22 3.42 5.00
CA ARG A 27 -10.37 3.99 4.26
C ARG A 27 -10.13 5.44 3.88
N TYR A 28 -9.63 6.24 4.82
CA TYR A 28 -9.29 7.64 4.54
C TYR A 28 -8.18 7.75 3.48
N GLY A 29 -7.11 6.98 3.61
CA GLY A 29 -6.04 6.94 2.61
C GLY A 29 -6.49 6.41 1.25
N TRP A 30 -7.48 5.52 1.21
CA TRP A 30 -8.05 4.96 -0.02
C TRP A 30 -8.70 6.02 -0.90
N GLU A 31 -9.50 6.90 -0.26
CA GLU A 31 -10.14 8.03 -0.93
C GLU A 31 -9.11 9.06 -1.40
N VAL A 32 -8.13 9.39 -0.56
CA VAL A 32 -7.06 10.33 -0.92
C VAL A 32 -6.22 9.79 -2.08
N ALA A 33 -5.79 8.53 -2.03
CA ALA A 33 -5.01 7.91 -3.08
C ALA A 33 -5.73 7.93 -4.44
N GLN A 34 -7.07 7.79 -4.44
CA GLN A 34 -7.87 7.92 -5.64
C GLN A 34 -7.77 9.32 -6.26
N GLU A 35 -7.89 10.37 -5.45
CA GLU A 35 -7.85 11.75 -5.93
C GLU A 35 -6.46 12.16 -6.40
N ILE A 36 -5.41 11.77 -5.67
CA ILE A 36 -4.02 11.99 -6.08
C ILE A 36 -3.73 11.26 -7.39
N GLY A 37 -4.19 10.02 -7.53
CA GLY A 37 -4.05 9.26 -8.77
C GLY A 37 -4.83 9.88 -9.93
N ARG A 38 -6.02 10.46 -9.67
CA ARG A 38 -6.81 11.17 -10.68
C ARG A 38 -6.08 12.39 -11.23
N LEU A 39 -5.29 13.07 -10.40
CA LEU A 39 -4.44 14.21 -10.77
C LEU A 39 -3.09 13.79 -11.38
N ASP A 40 -2.85 12.48 -11.53
CA ASP A 40 -1.61 11.90 -12.04
C ASP A 40 -0.34 12.23 -11.21
N ILE A 41 -0.51 12.62 -9.94
CA ILE A 41 0.61 12.97 -9.05
C ILE A 41 1.38 11.72 -8.62
N GLY A 42 0.65 10.69 -8.20
CA GLY A 42 1.22 9.46 -7.64
C GLY A 42 0.13 8.43 -7.35
N GLN A 43 0.51 7.31 -6.75
CA GLN A 43 -0.40 6.18 -6.50
C GLN A 43 -0.38 5.69 -5.04
N CYS A 44 0.53 6.23 -4.22
CA CYS A 44 0.71 5.88 -2.82
C CYS A 44 0.53 7.09 -1.90
N VAL A 45 -0.11 6.87 -0.75
CA VAL A 45 -0.19 7.81 0.35
C VAL A 45 0.18 7.14 1.66
N VAL A 46 0.75 7.92 2.58
CA VAL A 46 1.08 7.48 3.93
C VAL A 46 0.22 8.27 4.91
N VAL A 47 -0.48 7.55 5.78
CA VAL A 47 -1.49 8.09 6.69
C VAL A 47 -1.19 7.68 8.13
N LYS A 48 -1.47 8.57 9.09
CA LYS A 48 -1.50 8.24 10.52
C LYS A 48 -2.60 9.05 11.19
N ASN A 49 -3.52 8.39 11.90
CA ASN A 49 -4.61 9.05 12.63
C ASN A 49 -5.44 9.99 11.72
N ARG A 50 -5.76 9.54 10.50
CA ARG A 50 -6.44 10.29 9.43
C ARG A 50 -5.76 11.59 9.01
N VAL A 51 -4.44 11.67 9.19
CA VAL A 51 -3.61 12.74 8.63
C VAL A 51 -2.73 12.15 7.54
N VAL A 52 -2.79 12.74 6.33
CA VAL A 52 -1.85 12.42 5.26
C VAL A 52 -0.50 13.01 5.63
N VAL A 53 0.49 12.15 5.90
CA VAL A 53 1.86 12.57 6.27
C VAL A 53 2.80 12.59 5.08
N ALA A 54 2.50 11.82 4.04
CA ALA A 54 3.17 11.89 2.75
C ALA A 54 2.26 11.45 1.62
N VAL A 55 2.50 12.03 0.45
CA VAL A 55 1.96 11.61 -0.84
C VAL A 55 3.16 11.29 -1.73
N GLU A 56 3.13 10.13 -2.38
CA GLU A 56 4.10 9.77 -3.41
C GLU A 56 3.97 10.71 -4.61
N ALA A 57 5.10 11.15 -5.13
CA ALA A 57 5.19 11.77 -6.44
C ALA A 57 6.36 11.15 -7.22
N VAL A 58 7.21 11.99 -7.82
CA VAL A 58 8.34 11.57 -8.68
C VAL A 58 9.43 10.78 -7.94
N GLU A 59 9.48 10.87 -6.61
CA GLU A 59 10.46 10.16 -5.79
C GLU A 59 10.20 8.66 -5.68
N GLY A 60 8.97 8.23 -5.99
CA GLY A 60 8.56 6.83 -5.91
C GLY A 60 8.13 6.35 -4.51
N THR A 61 7.51 5.17 -4.50
CA THR A 61 6.81 4.61 -3.33
C THR A 61 7.71 4.48 -2.11
N ASP A 62 8.91 3.90 -2.26
CA ASP A 62 9.76 3.56 -1.11
C ASP A 62 10.28 4.83 -0.40
N GLU A 63 10.65 5.87 -1.14
CA GLU A 63 11.09 7.15 -0.56
C GLU A 63 9.92 7.93 0.07
N ALA A 64 8.72 7.86 -0.51
CA ALA A 64 7.52 8.41 0.10
C ALA A 64 7.19 7.72 1.45
N ILE A 65 7.36 6.40 1.54
CA ILE A 65 7.19 5.63 2.77
C ILE A 65 8.20 6.07 3.83
N ARG A 66 9.49 6.16 3.48
CA ARG A 66 10.53 6.60 4.43
C ARG A 66 10.25 8.00 4.96
N ARG A 67 9.90 8.94 4.07
CA ARG A 67 9.56 10.33 4.41
C ARG A 67 8.33 10.40 5.31
N GLY A 68 7.23 9.75 4.92
CA GLY A 68 5.98 9.76 5.69
C GLY A 68 6.12 9.05 7.04
N GLY A 69 6.80 7.91 7.07
CA GLY A 69 7.04 7.15 8.29
C GLY A 69 7.92 7.87 9.30
N ALA A 70 8.95 8.60 8.85
CA ALA A 70 9.77 9.45 9.72
C ALA A 70 8.94 10.54 10.41
N LEU A 71 7.97 11.12 9.71
CA LEU A 71 7.04 12.12 10.26
C LEU A 71 6.01 11.49 11.21
N ALA A 72 5.50 10.30 10.87
CA ALA A 72 4.53 9.56 11.69
C ALA A 72 5.15 8.93 12.95
N ARG A 73 6.50 8.80 13.00
CA ARG A 73 7.32 8.12 14.02
C ARG A 73 7.14 6.61 14.09
N ASP A 74 5.90 6.13 14.08
CA ASP A 74 5.55 4.72 14.03
C ASP A 74 4.15 4.51 13.43
N GLY A 75 3.81 3.24 13.19
CA GLY A 75 2.46 2.74 12.94
C GLY A 75 1.71 3.49 11.86
N ALA A 76 2.43 3.95 10.84
CA ALA A 76 1.85 4.57 9.65
C ALA A 76 1.17 3.49 8.80
N VAL A 77 0.06 3.88 8.19
CA VAL A 77 -0.65 3.08 7.19
C VAL A 77 -0.24 3.58 5.81
N VAL A 78 0.27 2.67 4.99
CA VAL A 78 0.63 2.91 3.59
C VAL A 78 -0.51 2.39 2.73
N VAL A 79 -1.05 3.24 1.86
CA VAL A 79 -2.11 2.87 0.92
C VAL A 79 -1.60 3.10 -0.49
N LYS A 80 -1.63 2.07 -1.33
CA LYS A 80 -1.25 2.16 -2.74
C LYS A 80 -2.37 1.62 -3.62
N ARG A 81 -2.83 2.44 -4.57
CA ARG A 81 -3.95 2.15 -5.45
C ARG A 81 -3.63 2.52 -6.88
N SER A 82 -4.08 1.75 -7.86
CA SER A 82 -3.89 2.09 -9.27
C SER A 82 -4.52 3.44 -9.58
N LYS A 83 -3.84 4.26 -10.38
CA LYS A 83 -4.44 5.49 -10.92
C LYS A 83 -5.69 5.14 -11.74
N PRO A 84 -6.76 5.94 -11.69
CA PRO A 84 -8.00 5.66 -12.42
C PRO A 84 -7.80 5.51 -13.94
N GLN A 85 -6.85 6.25 -14.50
CA GLN A 85 -6.54 6.31 -15.92
C GLN A 85 -5.43 5.31 -16.35
N GLN A 86 -4.88 4.54 -15.40
CA GLN A 86 -3.78 3.61 -15.65
C GLN A 86 -4.20 2.51 -16.65
N ASP A 87 -3.46 2.36 -17.75
CA ASP A 87 -3.63 1.23 -18.66
C ASP A 87 -2.86 0.00 -18.15
N LEU A 88 -3.57 -0.86 -17.43
CA LEU A 88 -3.02 -2.05 -16.78
C LEU A 88 -2.46 -3.10 -17.76
N ARG A 89 -2.68 -2.95 -19.07
CA ARG A 89 -2.07 -3.85 -20.07
C ARG A 89 -0.58 -3.56 -20.26
N PHE A 90 -0.16 -2.34 -19.95
CA PHE A 90 1.20 -1.85 -20.17
C PHE A 90 1.93 -1.57 -18.87
N ASP A 91 1.23 -1.14 -17.82
CA ASP A 91 1.86 -0.75 -16.56
C ASP A 91 0.96 -1.07 -15.36
N LEU A 92 1.33 -2.13 -14.63
CA LEU A 92 0.71 -2.52 -13.37
C LEU A 92 1.52 -1.93 -12.21
N PRO A 93 0.87 -1.27 -11.24
CA PRO A 93 1.49 -0.97 -9.95
C PRO A 93 2.15 -2.21 -9.35
N ALA A 94 3.33 -2.05 -8.76
CA ALA A 94 4.05 -3.14 -8.12
C ALA A 94 4.54 -2.78 -6.72
N VAL A 95 4.62 -3.78 -5.86
CA VAL A 95 5.28 -3.73 -4.55
C VAL A 95 6.09 -5.00 -4.38
N GLY A 96 7.14 -4.94 -3.56
CA GLY A 96 8.02 -6.09 -3.35
C GLY A 96 8.72 -6.05 -1.99
N PRO A 97 9.75 -6.90 -1.81
CA PRO A 97 10.52 -6.96 -0.57
C PRO A 97 11.11 -5.61 -0.15
N THR A 98 11.54 -4.77 -1.09
CA THR A 98 12.12 -3.44 -0.82
C THR A 98 11.09 -2.49 -0.21
N THR A 99 9.83 -2.55 -0.64
CA THR A 99 8.73 -1.76 -0.05
C THR A 99 8.50 -2.17 1.41
N VAL A 100 8.54 -3.46 1.72
CA VAL A 100 8.42 -3.95 3.09
C VAL A 100 9.62 -3.54 3.95
N GLU A 101 10.83 -3.53 3.39
CA GLU A 101 12.02 -3.01 4.08
C GLU A 101 11.93 -1.51 4.37
N ALA A 102 11.44 -0.73 3.41
CA ALA A 102 11.18 0.70 3.60
C ALA A 102 10.18 0.92 4.74
N MET A 103 9.06 0.19 4.74
CA MET A 103 8.06 0.21 5.81
C MET A 103 8.63 -0.21 7.17
N SER A 104 9.40 -1.29 7.21
CA SER A 104 10.02 -1.81 8.44
C SER A 104 10.98 -0.79 9.04
N SER A 105 11.78 -0.10 8.21
CA SER A 105 12.74 0.92 8.66
C SER A 105 12.09 2.10 9.40
N VAL A 106 10.81 2.36 9.17
CA VAL A 106 10.03 3.43 9.79
C VAL A 106 8.91 2.91 10.69
N LYS A 107 8.92 1.61 11.02
CA LYS A 107 7.90 0.96 11.86
C LYS A 107 6.46 1.20 11.38
N ALA A 108 6.25 1.28 10.06
CA ALA A 108 4.90 1.31 9.49
C ALA A 108 4.16 0.02 9.84
N SER A 109 2.82 0.06 9.93
CA SER A 109 2.04 -1.06 10.45
C SER A 109 1.15 -1.73 9.41
N VAL A 110 0.74 -1.04 8.34
CA VAL A 110 -0.13 -1.61 7.31
C VAL A 110 0.29 -1.20 5.91
N LEU A 111 0.22 -2.16 4.98
CA LEU A 111 0.22 -1.94 3.53
C LEU A 111 -1.15 -2.35 2.97
N ALA A 112 -1.92 -1.38 2.49
CA ALA A 112 -3.19 -1.59 1.82
C ALA A 112 -3.02 -1.44 0.30
N LEU A 113 -3.45 -2.44 -0.45
CA LEU A 113 -3.23 -2.56 -1.89
C LEU A 113 -4.55 -2.80 -2.64
N GLU A 114 -4.60 -2.44 -3.92
CA GLU A 114 -5.76 -2.76 -4.77
C GLU A 114 -5.66 -4.19 -5.32
N ALA A 115 -6.65 -5.00 -4.96
CA ALA A 115 -6.79 -6.36 -5.43
C ALA A 115 -6.90 -6.40 -6.96
N ASP A 116 -6.31 -7.42 -7.58
CA ASP A 116 -6.27 -7.65 -9.03
C ASP A 116 -5.61 -6.54 -9.87
N ARG A 117 -5.04 -5.51 -9.23
CA ARG A 117 -4.45 -4.33 -9.91
C ARG A 117 -3.05 -3.99 -9.45
N CYS A 118 -2.51 -4.72 -8.49
CA CYS A 118 -1.13 -4.56 -8.03
C CYS A 118 -0.40 -5.90 -8.11
N VAL A 119 0.84 -5.87 -8.57
CA VAL A 119 1.75 -7.02 -8.61
C VAL A 119 2.53 -7.11 -7.30
N LEU A 120 2.65 -8.33 -6.77
CA LEU A 120 3.53 -8.70 -5.67
C LEU A 120 4.81 -9.31 -6.27
N LEU A 121 5.87 -8.50 -6.32
CA LEU A 121 7.21 -8.97 -6.66
C LEU A 121 7.73 -9.85 -5.53
N ASP A 122 8.31 -11.00 -5.86
CA ASP A 122 8.86 -11.98 -4.92
C ASP A 122 7.93 -12.24 -3.72
N ARG A 123 6.66 -12.56 -4.02
CA ARG A 123 5.55 -12.69 -3.06
C ARG A 123 5.93 -13.41 -1.78
N GLU A 124 6.56 -14.59 -1.88
CA GLU A 124 6.95 -15.37 -0.69
C GLU A 124 7.92 -14.62 0.21
N GLU A 125 8.94 -13.96 -0.36
CA GLU A 125 9.91 -13.17 0.39
C GLU A 125 9.25 -11.92 0.99
N MET A 126 8.44 -11.21 0.21
CA MET A 126 7.71 -10.03 0.65
C MET A 126 6.83 -10.35 1.86
N LEU A 127 6.00 -11.40 1.78
CA LEU A 127 5.12 -11.82 2.87
C LEU A 127 5.93 -12.26 4.09
N ARG A 128 7.01 -13.04 3.89
CA ARG A 128 7.90 -13.45 4.99
C ARG A 128 8.50 -12.24 5.73
N LYS A 129 8.97 -11.21 5.01
CA LYS A 129 9.50 -9.98 5.62
C LYS A 129 8.41 -9.21 6.37
N ALA A 130 7.19 -9.15 5.82
CA ALA A 130 6.09 -8.45 6.45
C ALA A 130 5.68 -9.12 7.76
N GLU A 131 5.59 -10.45 7.78
CA GLU A 131 5.33 -11.24 8.99
C GLU A 131 6.40 -11.00 10.06
N GLN A 132 7.68 -11.02 9.69
CA GLN A 132 8.80 -10.76 10.62
C GLN A 132 8.77 -9.34 11.19
N ALA A 133 8.35 -8.36 10.39
CA ALA A 133 8.24 -6.96 10.79
C ALA A 133 6.92 -6.64 11.53
N GLY A 134 5.97 -7.58 11.60
CA GLY A 134 4.65 -7.33 12.16
C GLY A 134 3.78 -6.38 11.33
N ILE A 135 4.05 -6.26 10.03
CA ILE A 135 3.30 -5.43 9.09
C ILE A 135 2.10 -6.23 8.58
N ALA A 136 0.90 -5.67 8.67
CA ALA A 136 -0.27 -6.27 8.01
C ALA A 136 -0.32 -5.88 6.53
N ILE A 137 -0.55 -6.85 5.65
CA ILE A 137 -0.79 -6.59 4.23
C ILE A 137 -2.23 -7.01 3.91
N VAL A 138 -2.98 -6.12 3.26
CA VAL A 138 -4.38 -6.34 2.91
C VAL A 138 -4.69 -5.87 1.49
N GLY A 139 -5.40 -6.69 0.73
CA GLY A 139 -5.95 -6.36 -0.57
C GLY A 139 -7.39 -5.90 -0.45
N LEU A 140 -7.71 -4.73 -1.02
CA LEU A 140 -9.04 -4.15 -1.04
C LEU A 140 -9.63 -4.24 -2.44
N PRO A 141 -10.94 -4.50 -2.57
CA PRO A 141 -11.63 -4.36 -3.84
C PRO A 141 -11.66 -2.87 -4.24
N ARG A 142 -11.80 -2.60 -5.54
CA ARG A 142 -11.86 -1.24 -6.09
C ARG A 142 -12.93 -0.36 -5.43
N ASP A 143 -14.07 -0.97 -5.09
CA ASP A 143 -15.25 -0.32 -4.50
C ASP A 143 -15.36 -0.57 -2.99
N ALA A 144 -14.25 -0.55 -2.25
CA ALA A 144 -14.18 -0.81 -0.80
C ALA A 144 -14.94 0.20 0.11
N ASN A 145 -15.77 1.08 -0.46
CA ASN A 145 -16.69 1.98 0.26
C ASN A 145 -18.13 1.42 0.37
N ARG A 146 -18.33 0.12 0.11
CA ARG A 146 -19.59 -0.59 0.41
C ARG A 146 -19.50 -1.38 1.71
#